data_AF-A0AAU3PP64-F1
#
_entry.id   AF-A0AAU3PP64-F1
#
_cell.length_a   1.000
_cell.length_b   1.000
_cell.length_c   1.000
_cell.angle_alpha   90.00
_cell.angle_beta   90.00
_cell.angle_gamma   90.00
#
_symmetry.space_group_name_H-M   'P 1'
#
loop_
_entity.id
_entity.type
_entity.pdbx_description
1 polymer ?
#
loop_
_entity_poly.entity_id
_entity_poly.type
_entity_poly.pdbx_seq_one_letter_code
_entity_poly.pdbx_strand_id
1 'polypeptide(L)'
;MSVVVAIISTVLGSVACVPEGTERTDTACTSQTFDLNNHAEPLGSSKALIQAFDDAADRKLDVTTMAETAGRANWSFGWDRVFYLGPAMTDEYLKSVSAADLRLVCFLGLPQRSSNSDLRAPHATVFMADGKPVQAVWWKAQDPSLSLGPHGFVQPDTPIRYDPESGTMRAD
;
A
#
# COMPACT_ATOMS: atom_id res chain seq x y z
N MET A 1 52.36 -49.24 1.58
CA MET A 1 53.35 -48.55 0.71
C MET A 1 52.89 -47.12 0.55
N SER A 2 53.65 -46.20 1.15
CA SER A 2 53.43 -44.76 1.09
C SER A 2 53.93 -44.20 -0.23
N VAL A 3 53.23 -43.21 -0.80
CA VAL A 3 53.87 -42.08 -1.48
C VAL A 3 53.04 -40.83 -1.19
N VAL A 4 53.60 -39.95 -0.36
CA VAL A 4 53.19 -38.55 -0.21
C VAL A 4 53.94 -37.79 -1.31
N VAL A 5 53.24 -37.00 -2.13
CA VAL A 5 53.86 -36.02 -3.02
C VAL A 5 53.32 -34.64 -2.65
N ALA A 6 54.18 -33.85 -2.03
CA ALA A 6 54.00 -32.42 -1.84
C ALA A 6 54.66 -31.68 -3.02
N ILE A 7 53.95 -30.75 -3.65
CA ILE A 7 54.55 -29.74 -4.52
C ILE A 7 54.09 -28.37 -4.03
N ILE A 8 55.09 -27.51 -3.84
CA ILE A 8 55.05 -26.17 -3.23
C ILE A 8 55.08 -25.11 -4.34
N SER A 9 54.25 -24.07 -4.17
CA SER A 9 54.35 -22.66 -4.63
C SER A 9 54.44 -22.31 -6.12
N THR A 10 53.56 -21.40 -6.58
CA THR A 10 53.89 -19.95 -6.70
C THR A 10 52.69 -19.12 -7.19
N VAL A 11 52.66 -17.87 -6.71
CA VAL A 11 51.65 -16.82 -6.91
C VAL A 11 51.83 -16.15 -8.28
N LEU A 12 50.74 -15.93 -9.01
CA LEU A 12 50.64 -14.88 -10.04
C LEU A 12 49.24 -14.29 -9.99
N GLY A 13 49.18 -13.02 -9.59
CA GLY A 13 47.96 -12.24 -9.54
C GLY A 13 47.44 -11.94 -10.95
N SER A 14 46.13 -12.05 -11.09
CA SER A 14 45.36 -11.27 -12.04
C SER A 14 44.38 -10.42 -11.23
N VAL A 15 44.73 -9.14 -11.10
CA VAL A 15 43.77 -8.07 -10.81
C VAL A 15 42.86 -8.00 -12.04
N ALA A 16 41.80 -8.81 -12.05
CA ALA A 16 40.69 -8.57 -12.94
C ALA A 16 39.78 -7.59 -12.22
N CYS A 17 39.84 -6.33 -12.66
CA CYS A 17 38.82 -5.33 -12.39
C CYS A 17 37.47 -5.95 -12.77
N VAL A 18 36.72 -6.42 -11.78
CA VAL A 18 35.29 -6.63 -11.94
C VAL A 18 34.73 -5.23 -12.12
N PRO A 19 34.07 -4.89 -13.24
CA PRO A 19 33.29 -3.67 -13.25
C PRO A 19 32.30 -3.82 -12.09
N GLU A 20 32.35 -2.89 -11.14
CA GLU A 20 31.23 -2.61 -10.25
C GLU A 20 30.06 -2.17 -11.15
N GLY A 21 29.48 -3.14 -11.86
CA GLY A 21 28.07 -3.14 -12.10
C GLY A 21 27.49 -3.11 -10.70
N THR A 22 27.02 -1.93 -10.32
CA THR A 22 26.04 -1.82 -9.25
C THR A 22 24.89 -2.71 -9.70
N GLU A 23 24.94 -3.99 -9.34
CA GLU A 23 23.75 -4.76 -9.08
C GLU A 23 23.02 -3.90 -8.07
N ARG A 24 22.04 -3.14 -8.57
CA ARG A 24 20.84 -2.92 -7.79
C ARG A 24 20.49 -4.32 -7.33
N THR A 25 20.75 -4.60 -6.07
CA THR A 25 19.95 -5.56 -5.32
C THR A 25 18.53 -5.01 -5.39
N ASP A 26 17.87 -5.24 -6.52
CA ASP A 26 16.43 -5.43 -6.55
C ASP A 26 16.23 -6.51 -5.52
N THR A 27 15.80 -6.09 -4.33
CA THR A 27 15.45 -7.01 -3.26
C THR A 27 14.25 -7.76 -3.81
N ALA A 28 14.53 -8.88 -4.46
CA ALA A 28 13.53 -9.70 -5.11
C ALA A 28 12.44 -9.99 -4.08
N CYS A 29 11.19 -9.74 -4.46
CA CYS A 29 10.01 -9.90 -3.62
C CYS A 29 9.95 -11.33 -3.07
N THR A 30 10.45 -11.56 -1.85
CA THR A 30 10.68 -12.91 -1.33
C THR A 30 9.44 -13.58 -0.70
N SER A 31 8.32 -12.87 -0.52
CA SER A 31 7.22 -13.35 0.34
C SER A 31 5.82 -13.30 -0.29
N GLN A 32 5.38 -12.16 -0.85
CA GLN A 32 4.05 -12.06 -1.48
C GLN A 32 3.95 -10.84 -2.40
N THR A 33 3.22 -10.97 -3.50
CA THR A 33 2.84 -9.84 -4.37
C THR A 33 1.39 -9.48 -4.14
N PHE A 34 1.10 -8.19 -4.02
CA PHE A 34 -0.26 -7.66 -3.95
C PHE A 34 -0.44 -6.59 -5.04
N ASP A 35 -1.21 -6.94 -6.07
CA ASP A 35 -1.52 -6.03 -7.19
C ASP A 35 -2.79 -5.26 -6.88
N LEU A 36 -2.67 -3.94 -6.74
CA LEU A 36 -3.78 -3.03 -6.46
C LEU A 36 -4.84 -3.00 -7.58
N ASN A 37 -4.48 -3.40 -8.81
CA ASN A 37 -5.38 -3.35 -9.97
C ASN A 37 -6.06 -4.68 -10.25
N ASN A 38 -5.56 -5.77 -9.68
CA ASN A 38 -6.01 -7.12 -9.98
C ASN A 38 -5.98 -7.98 -8.71
N HIS A 39 -6.94 -7.73 -7.83
CA HIS A 39 -7.14 -8.45 -6.58
C HIS A 39 -8.60 -8.91 -6.44
N ALA A 40 -8.80 -9.97 -5.66
CA ALA A 40 -10.13 -10.39 -5.25
C ALA A 40 -10.74 -9.35 -4.30
N GLU A 41 -12.07 -9.32 -4.20
CA GLU A 41 -12.81 -8.45 -3.27
C GLU A 41 -13.42 -9.27 -2.11
N PRO A 42 -12.60 -9.93 -1.25
CA PRO A 42 -13.12 -10.83 -0.22
C PRO A 42 -13.89 -10.11 0.89
N LEU A 43 -13.64 -8.81 1.08
CA LEU A 43 -14.36 -8.02 2.09
C LEU A 43 -15.73 -7.58 1.61
N GLY A 44 -15.96 -7.52 0.29
CA GLY A 44 -17.16 -6.97 -0.31
C GLY A 44 -16.82 -6.01 -1.44
N SER A 45 -17.82 -5.55 -2.19
CA SER A 45 -17.56 -4.78 -3.41
C SER A 45 -16.93 -3.42 -3.11
N SER A 46 -15.82 -3.09 -3.78
CA SER A 46 -15.19 -1.76 -3.67
C SER A 46 -16.14 -0.66 -4.15
N LYS A 47 -16.95 -0.94 -5.17
CA LYS A 47 -18.00 -0.03 -5.65
C LYS A 47 -19.03 0.28 -4.57
N ALA A 48 -19.44 -0.72 -3.80
CA ALA A 48 -20.40 -0.53 -2.71
C ALA A 48 -19.79 0.32 -1.58
N LEU A 49 -18.51 0.13 -1.26
CA LEU A 49 -17.81 0.95 -0.26
C LEU A 49 -17.71 2.40 -0.72
N ILE A 50 -17.30 2.63 -1.97
CA ILE A 50 -17.23 3.98 -2.55
C ILE A 50 -18.60 4.65 -2.48
N GLN A 51 -19.68 3.95 -2.87
CA GLN A 51 -21.03 4.48 -2.78
C GLN A 51 -21.42 4.84 -1.33
N ALA A 52 -21.06 4.01 -0.35
CA ALA A 52 -21.37 4.30 1.05
C ALA A 52 -20.68 5.57 1.56
N PHE A 53 -19.46 5.87 1.08
CA PHE A 53 -18.77 7.12 1.39
C PHE A 53 -19.32 8.31 0.58
N ASP A 54 -19.68 8.11 -0.69
CA ASP A 54 -20.38 9.11 -1.51
C ASP A 54 -21.69 9.53 -0.78
N ASP A 55 -22.50 8.56 -0.34
CA ASP A 55 -23.75 8.79 0.39
C ASP A 55 -23.52 9.49 1.75
N ALA A 56 -22.42 9.17 2.44
CA ALA A 56 -22.08 9.82 3.71
C ALA A 56 -21.71 11.29 3.51
N ALA A 57 -20.94 11.59 2.47
CA ALA A 57 -20.57 12.96 2.09
C ALA A 57 -21.81 13.76 1.63
N ASP A 58 -22.64 13.19 0.77
CA ASP A 58 -23.89 13.82 0.28
C ASP A 58 -24.84 14.19 1.42
N ARG A 59 -24.91 13.34 2.44
CA ARG A 59 -25.72 13.57 3.65
C ARG A 59 -25.04 14.44 4.69
N LYS A 60 -23.77 14.80 4.49
CA LYS A 60 -22.97 15.62 5.41
C LYS A 60 -22.99 15.08 6.83
N LEU A 61 -22.71 13.78 6.98
CA LEU A 61 -22.74 13.13 8.28
C LEU A 61 -21.70 13.76 9.22
N ASP A 62 -22.14 14.15 10.42
CA ASP A 62 -21.29 14.80 11.42
C ASP A 62 -20.14 13.88 11.90
N VAL A 63 -20.46 12.60 12.12
CA VAL A 63 -19.47 11.56 12.43
C VAL A 63 -19.96 10.19 11.97
N THR A 64 -19.02 9.39 11.50
CA THR A 64 -19.14 7.95 11.25
C THR A 64 -17.77 7.32 11.52
N THR A 65 -17.64 6.02 11.36
CA THR A 65 -16.34 5.32 11.36
C THR A 65 -16.12 4.58 10.05
N MET A 66 -14.89 4.11 9.84
CA MET A 66 -14.60 3.23 8.70
C MET A 66 -15.43 1.94 8.78
N ALA A 67 -15.54 1.34 9.97
CA ALA A 67 -16.30 0.12 10.20
C ALA A 67 -17.80 0.29 9.93
N GLU A 68 -18.40 1.39 10.41
CA GLU A 68 -19.83 1.65 10.17
C GLU A 68 -20.13 1.86 8.69
N THR A 69 -19.27 2.60 7.99
CA THR A 69 -19.44 2.86 6.55
C THR A 69 -19.24 1.59 5.73
N ALA A 70 -18.24 0.77 6.07
CA ALA A 70 -18.06 -0.56 5.48
C ALA A 70 -19.26 -1.48 5.75
N GLY A 71 -19.83 -1.44 6.95
CA GLY A 71 -21.04 -2.18 7.29
C GLY A 71 -22.24 -1.81 6.41
N ARG A 72 -22.42 -0.51 6.08
CA ARG A 72 -23.45 -0.05 5.13
C ARG A 72 -23.23 -0.55 3.71
N ALA A 73 -21.97 -0.78 3.33
CA ALA A 73 -21.59 -1.40 2.06
C ALA A 73 -21.72 -2.94 2.08
N ASN A 74 -22.26 -3.52 3.17
CA ASN A 74 -22.35 -4.97 3.40
C ASN A 74 -20.98 -5.66 3.32
N TRP A 75 -19.92 -4.97 3.76
CA TRP A 75 -18.60 -5.56 3.86
C TRP A 75 -18.50 -6.48 5.06
N SER A 76 -17.76 -7.57 4.91
CA SER A 76 -17.36 -8.40 6.04
C SER A 76 -16.35 -7.68 6.92
N PHE A 77 -16.45 -7.94 8.22
CA PHE A 77 -15.48 -7.48 9.22
C PHE A 77 -14.26 -8.41 9.27
N GLY A 78 -13.28 -8.08 10.12
CA GLY A 78 -12.06 -8.87 10.32
C GLY A 78 -10.79 -8.24 9.77
N TRP A 79 -10.89 -7.07 9.14
CA TRP A 79 -9.77 -6.19 8.87
C TRP A 79 -9.46 -5.30 10.10
N ASP A 80 -8.19 -4.98 10.31
CA ASP A 80 -7.69 -4.29 11.51
C ASP A 80 -7.13 -2.88 11.23
N ARG A 81 -6.73 -2.60 9.99
CA ARG A 81 -6.13 -1.33 9.58
C ARG A 81 -6.40 -1.03 8.12
N VAL A 82 -6.43 0.26 7.79
CA VAL A 82 -6.54 0.76 6.42
C VAL A 82 -5.38 1.72 6.15
N PHE A 83 -4.66 1.50 5.07
CA PHE A 83 -3.53 2.32 4.64
C PHE A 83 -3.93 3.24 3.50
N TYR A 84 -3.47 4.49 3.55
CA TYR A 84 -3.55 5.40 2.41
C TYR A 84 -2.35 5.21 1.51
N LEU A 85 -2.59 4.93 0.24
CA LEU A 85 -1.56 4.91 -0.81
C LEU A 85 -1.78 6.12 -1.72
N GLY A 86 -0.94 7.14 -1.50
CA GLY A 86 -0.96 8.37 -2.28
C GLY A 86 -0.09 8.29 -3.55
N PRO A 87 -0.13 9.35 -4.38
CA PRO A 87 0.72 9.46 -5.54
C PRO A 87 2.20 9.52 -5.15
N ALA A 88 3.05 8.88 -5.96
CA ALA A 88 4.50 8.84 -5.76
C ALA A 88 4.98 8.12 -4.48
N MET A 89 4.10 7.33 -3.83
CA MET A 89 4.57 6.32 -2.89
C MET A 89 5.28 5.21 -3.66
N THR A 90 6.48 4.85 -3.20
CA THR A 90 7.21 3.68 -3.71
C THR A 90 7.13 2.55 -2.70
N ASP A 91 7.39 1.33 -3.17
CA ASP A 91 7.47 0.15 -2.31
C ASP A 91 8.51 0.34 -1.18
N GLU A 92 9.63 0.99 -1.47
CA GLU A 92 10.67 1.34 -0.49
C GLU A 92 10.17 2.34 0.56
N TYR A 93 9.39 3.35 0.15
CA TYR A 93 8.79 4.29 1.10
C TYR A 93 7.81 3.57 2.03
N LEU A 94 6.94 2.72 1.49
CA LEU A 94 5.98 1.94 2.28
C LEU A 94 6.69 1.01 3.28
N LYS A 95 7.78 0.36 2.89
CA LYS A 95 8.62 -0.45 3.79
C LYS A 95 9.27 0.38 4.91
N SER A 96 9.57 1.65 4.66
CA SER A 96 10.21 2.54 5.63
C SER A 96 9.26 3.11 6.69
N VAL A 97 7.99 3.38 6.32
CA VAL A 97 7.01 4.02 7.20
C VAL A 97 6.02 3.06 7.86
N SER A 98 6.06 1.79 7.48
CA SER A 98 5.17 0.78 8.05
C SER A 98 5.73 0.12 9.31
N ALA A 99 4.84 -0.13 10.27
CA ALA A 99 5.07 -1.13 11.30
C ALA A 99 5.40 -2.48 10.63
N ALA A 100 6.22 -3.31 11.29
CA ALA A 100 6.95 -4.47 10.75
C ALA A 100 6.21 -5.42 9.79
N ASP A 101 4.88 -5.42 9.77
CA ASP A 101 4.01 -6.33 9.04
C ASP A 101 3.99 -6.11 7.51
N LEU A 102 4.22 -4.88 7.03
CA LEU A 102 4.20 -4.55 5.60
C LEU A 102 5.56 -4.74 4.89
N ARG A 103 6.62 -5.06 5.64
CA ARG A 103 7.98 -5.22 5.08
C ARG A 103 8.12 -6.41 4.12
N LEU A 104 7.09 -7.26 4.06
CA LEU A 104 7.08 -8.53 3.35
C LEU A 104 6.18 -8.56 2.11
N VAL A 105 5.53 -7.47 1.73
CA VAL A 105 4.69 -7.46 0.51
C VAL A 105 5.28 -6.51 -0.52
N CYS A 106 5.36 -6.99 -1.76
CA CYS A 106 5.60 -6.12 -2.90
C CYS A 106 4.29 -5.64 -3.49
N PHE A 107 4.08 -4.33 -3.44
CA PHE A 107 2.91 -3.70 -4.02
C PHE A 107 3.13 -3.43 -5.51
N LEU A 108 2.23 -3.96 -6.35
CA LEU A 108 2.18 -3.66 -7.77
C LEU A 108 1.01 -2.73 -8.08
N GLY A 109 1.13 -1.98 -9.17
CA GLY A 109 0.08 -1.07 -9.60
C GLY A 109 -0.06 0.19 -8.74
N LEU A 110 1.00 0.61 -8.04
CA LEU A 110 0.97 1.77 -7.15
C LEU A 110 0.49 3.05 -7.86
N PRO A 111 -0.28 3.93 -7.17
CA PRO A 111 -0.74 5.20 -7.71
C PRO A 111 0.42 6.05 -8.26
N GLN A 112 0.36 6.33 -9.56
CA GLN A 112 1.35 7.14 -10.24
C GLN A 112 0.98 8.62 -10.14
N ARG A 113 2.01 9.49 -10.11
CA ARG A 113 1.80 10.92 -10.20
C ARG A 113 1.27 11.26 -11.60
N SER A 114 0.24 12.09 -11.67
CA SER A 114 -0.18 12.67 -12.95
C SER A 114 0.94 13.54 -13.53
N SER A 115 1.18 13.47 -14.83
CA SER A 115 2.06 14.40 -15.55
C SER A 115 1.44 15.80 -15.69
N ASN A 116 0.13 15.92 -15.48
CA ASN A 116 -0.59 17.18 -15.41
C ASN A 116 -0.82 17.55 -13.94
N SER A 117 -0.22 18.65 -13.48
CA SER A 117 -0.32 19.17 -12.11
C SER A 117 -1.73 19.66 -11.73
N ASP A 118 -2.55 19.96 -12.73
CA ASP A 118 -3.91 20.47 -12.52
C ASP A 118 -4.91 19.36 -12.21
N LEU A 119 -4.51 18.09 -12.40
CA LEU A 119 -5.31 16.93 -12.04
C LEU A 119 -4.95 16.48 -10.63
N ARG A 120 -5.96 16.26 -9.78
CA ARG A 120 -5.75 15.48 -8.55
C ARG A 120 -5.19 14.12 -8.93
N ALA A 121 -4.20 13.69 -8.17
CA ALA A 121 -3.53 12.45 -8.43
C ALA A 121 -4.35 11.27 -7.88
N PRO A 122 -4.32 10.11 -8.56
CA PRO A 122 -5.02 8.93 -8.09
C PRO A 122 -4.44 8.46 -6.75
N HIS A 123 -5.27 7.78 -5.97
CA HIS A 123 -4.89 7.16 -4.72
C HIS A 123 -5.74 5.92 -4.47
N ALA A 124 -5.23 5.04 -3.63
CA ALA A 124 -5.92 3.83 -3.21
C ALA A 124 -5.88 3.72 -1.69
N THR A 125 -6.83 2.98 -1.12
CA THR A 125 -6.72 2.50 0.26
C THR A 125 -6.53 1.00 0.27
N VAL A 126 -5.70 0.50 1.18
CA VAL A 126 -5.44 -0.95 1.34
C VAL A 126 -5.90 -1.38 2.71
N PHE A 127 -6.83 -2.34 2.73
CA PHE A 127 -7.32 -2.98 3.93
C PHE A 127 -6.41 -4.13 4.32
N MET A 128 -6.09 -4.22 5.61
CA MET A 128 -5.22 -5.23 6.19
C MET A 128 -5.97 -6.09 7.19
N ALA A 129 -5.64 -7.38 7.21
CA ALA A 129 -6.04 -8.30 8.27
C ALA A 129 -4.83 -9.14 8.68
N ASP A 130 -4.57 -9.23 9.98
CA ASP A 130 -3.46 -10.01 10.55
C ASP A 130 -2.11 -9.65 9.90
N GLY A 131 -1.91 -8.35 9.65
CA GLY A 131 -0.69 -7.82 9.04
C GLY A 131 -0.54 -8.07 7.54
N LYS A 132 -1.56 -8.61 6.84
CA LYS A 132 -1.53 -8.88 5.40
C LYS A 132 -2.54 -8.02 4.63
N PRO A 133 -2.21 -7.55 3.41
CA PRO A 133 -3.17 -6.86 2.57
C PRO A 133 -4.20 -7.86 2.06
N VAL A 134 -5.48 -7.52 2.25
CA VAL A 134 -6.61 -8.37 1.86
C VAL A 134 -7.42 -7.80 0.71
N GLN A 135 -7.51 -6.47 0.60
CA GLN A 135 -8.25 -5.81 -0.47
C GLN A 135 -7.79 -4.35 -0.63
N ALA A 136 -7.66 -3.89 -1.88
CA ALA A 136 -7.48 -2.48 -2.20
C ALA A 136 -8.78 -1.84 -2.72
N VAL A 137 -8.93 -0.55 -2.51
CA VAL A 137 -10.02 0.25 -3.07
C VAL A 137 -9.41 1.47 -3.76
N TRP A 138 -9.58 1.55 -5.07
CA TRP A 138 -9.26 2.75 -5.83
C TRP A 138 -10.37 3.76 -5.70
N TRP A 139 -10.02 4.95 -5.24
CA TRP A 139 -10.96 6.05 -5.17
C TRP A 139 -11.02 6.75 -6.53
N LYS A 140 -12.19 7.30 -6.89
CA LYS A 140 -12.37 8.05 -8.14
C LYS A 140 -11.33 9.18 -8.17
N ALA A 141 -10.36 9.07 -9.07
CA ALA A 141 -9.06 9.74 -9.01
C ALA A 141 -9.07 11.29 -8.98
N GLN A 142 -10.23 11.94 -9.14
CA GLN A 142 -10.33 13.39 -9.21
C GLN A 142 -11.02 14.02 -7.98
N ASP A 143 -12.02 13.36 -7.38
CA ASP A 143 -12.74 13.84 -6.20
C ASP A 143 -13.21 12.64 -5.34
N PRO A 144 -12.38 12.17 -4.39
CA PRO A 144 -12.78 11.07 -3.52
C PRO A 144 -13.72 11.57 -2.43
N SER A 145 -14.73 10.78 -2.06
CA SER A 145 -15.58 11.08 -0.91
C SER A 145 -14.94 10.70 0.43
N LEU A 146 -13.73 10.14 0.42
CA LEU A 146 -12.94 9.81 1.61
C LEU A 146 -11.56 10.47 1.55
N SER A 147 -11.14 11.08 2.65
CA SER A 147 -9.77 11.56 2.88
C SER A 147 -9.25 10.97 4.20
N LEU A 148 -8.11 10.28 4.17
CA LEU A 148 -7.50 9.73 5.40
C LEU A 148 -6.62 10.75 6.15
N GLY A 149 -6.56 12.00 5.69
CA GLY A 149 -5.74 13.04 6.32
C GLY A 149 -4.23 12.75 6.22
N PRO A 150 -3.39 13.38 7.07
CA PRO A 150 -1.95 13.14 7.08
C PRO A 150 -1.55 11.80 7.72
N HIS A 151 -2.52 11.03 8.23
CA HIS A 151 -2.27 9.80 8.95
C HIS A 151 -1.93 8.68 7.96
N GLY A 152 -0.80 8.01 8.18
CA GLY A 152 -0.34 6.91 7.31
C GLY A 152 -1.25 5.67 7.35
N PHE A 153 -2.11 5.55 8.36
CA PHE A 153 -3.10 4.49 8.51
C PHE A 153 -4.27 4.94 9.39
N VAL A 154 -5.41 4.26 9.26
CA VAL A 154 -6.58 4.39 10.15
C VAL A 154 -7.05 3.03 10.64
N GLN A 155 -7.74 3.00 11.78
CA GLN A 155 -8.34 1.83 12.40
C GLN A 155 -9.85 1.76 12.09
N PRO A 156 -10.51 0.61 12.31
CA PRO A 156 -11.94 0.45 12.06
C PRO A 156 -12.81 1.48 12.77
N ASP A 157 -12.45 1.86 13.98
CA ASP A 157 -13.15 2.81 14.86
C ASP A 157 -12.64 4.25 14.73
N THR A 158 -11.69 4.52 13.83
CA THR A 158 -11.23 5.90 13.57
C THR A 158 -12.42 6.77 13.17
N PRO A 159 -12.67 7.89 13.88
CA PRO A 159 -13.73 8.83 13.52
C PRO A 159 -13.49 9.41 12.13
N ILE A 160 -14.56 9.50 11.35
CA ILE A 160 -14.58 10.11 10.03
C ILE A 160 -15.72 11.14 10.03
N ARG A 161 -15.40 12.39 9.67
CA ARG A 161 -16.32 13.53 9.72
C ARG A 161 -16.45 14.19 8.36
N TYR A 162 -17.61 14.78 8.08
CA TYR A 162 -17.76 15.61 6.91
C TYR A 162 -16.90 16.89 7.01
N ASP A 163 -16.04 17.12 6.03
CA ASP A 163 -15.25 18.33 5.86
C ASP A 163 -15.91 19.25 4.82
N PRO A 164 -16.44 20.43 5.23
CA PRO A 164 -17.12 21.34 4.33
C PRO A 164 -16.20 22.03 3.32
N GLU A 165 -14.89 22.09 3.58
CA GLU A 165 -13.93 22.73 2.66
C GLU A 165 -13.63 21.82 1.47
N SER A 166 -13.43 20.53 1.73
CA SER A 166 -13.13 19.54 0.70
C SER A 166 -14.37 18.87 0.12
N GLY A 167 -15.51 18.90 0.83
CA GLY A 167 -16.73 18.18 0.46
C GLY A 167 -16.60 16.66 0.66
N THR A 168 -15.68 16.21 1.51
CA THR A 168 -15.34 14.78 1.69
C THR A 168 -15.55 14.34 3.13
N MET A 169 -15.64 13.03 3.35
CA MET A 169 -15.54 12.43 4.67
C MET A 169 -14.06 12.29 5.04
N ARG A 170 -13.60 12.99 6.07
CA ARG A 170 -12.19 13.06 6.50
C ARG A 170 -11.97 12.29 7.80
N ALA A 171 -10.94 11.45 7.85
CA ALA A 171 -10.50 10.82 9.08
C ALA A 171 -9.78 11.83 9.99
N ASP A 172 -10.12 11.79 11.29
CA ASP A 172 -9.54 12.62 12.36
C ASP A 172 -8.34 11.96 13.05
#